data_AF-A0A2A4WHM0-F1
#
_entry.id   AF-A0A2A4WHM0-F1
#
_cell.length_a   1.000
_cell.length_b   1.000
_cell.length_c   1.000
_cell.angle_alpha   90.00
_cell.angle_beta   90.00
_cell.angle_gamma   90.00
#
_symmetry.space_group_name_H-M   'P 1'
#
loop_
_entity.id
_entity.type
_entity.pdbx_description
1 polymer ?
#
loop_
_entity_poly.entity_id
_entity_poly.type
_entity_poly.pdbx_seq_one_letter_code
_entity_poly.pdbx_strand_id
1 'polypeptide(L)'
;MKDKERTCIVQSHQAHLGSARRRLSDGCSFDSPLKGFTGGVKWEVSYRRRIKQVALLPVALSFVFLLVAAMPVMYLAHRWALIQRKRKTVKEIRALEKEDQPWMDVPDKKVLEHLWAHHGLHADGHNIDEKIELLNRWVITLYGQEVADAHSIKAQFDEIGLKQLEANRGYYEGQEDSHIHFASPFDALLAKLSKELPAYQ
;
A
#
# COMPACT_ATOMS: atom_id res chain seq x y z
N MET A 1 19.25 -17.07 -22.42
CA MET A 1 18.57 -17.78 -21.31
C MET A 1 18.58 -16.97 -20.01
N LYS A 2 19.75 -16.63 -19.45
CA LYS A 2 19.89 -15.59 -18.39
C LYS A 2 19.25 -14.22 -18.74
N ASP A 3 18.94 -14.02 -20.02
CA ASP A 3 18.40 -12.78 -20.57
C ASP A 3 16.97 -12.50 -20.11
N LYS A 4 16.11 -13.53 -19.99
CA LYS A 4 14.73 -13.36 -19.50
C LYS A 4 14.68 -13.00 -18.02
N GLU A 5 15.45 -13.70 -17.19
CA GLU A 5 15.58 -13.42 -15.76
C GLU A 5 16.15 -12.02 -15.53
N ARG A 6 17.21 -11.66 -16.28
CA ARG A 6 17.75 -10.29 -16.27
C ARG A 6 16.71 -9.26 -16.66
N THR A 7 15.87 -9.55 -17.64
CA THR A 7 14.76 -8.67 -18.03
C THR A 7 13.78 -8.49 -16.88
N CYS A 8 13.40 -9.56 -16.18
CA CYS A 8 12.56 -9.47 -14.97
C CYS A 8 13.21 -8.63 -13.85
N ILE A 9 14.50 -8.82 -13.59
CA ILE A 9 15.26 -8.05 -12.59
C ILE A 9 15.28 -6.56 -12.96
N VAL A 10 15.55 -6.23 -14.23
CA VAL A 10 15.52 -4.85 -14.74
C VAL A 10 14.12 -4.25 -14.61
N GLN A 11 13.07 -5.03 -14.94
CA GLN A 11 11.69 -4.57 -14.77
C GLN A 11 11.37 -4.26 -13.30
N SER A 12 11.86 -5.06 -12.35
CA SER A 12 11.66 -4.79 -10.94
C SER A 12 12.41 -3.55 -10.47
N HIS A 13 13.66 -3.38 -10.88
CA HIS A 13 14.44 -2.18 -10.59
C HIS A 13 13.75 -0.91 -11.13
N GLN A 14 13.25 -0.97 -12.37
CA GLN A 14 12.45 0.10 -12.97
C GLN A 14 11.15 0.35 -12.19
N ALA A 15 10.48 -0.70 -11.73
CA ALA A 15 9.26 -0.57 -10.92
C ALA A 15 9.56 0.08 -9.56
N HIS A 16 10.65 -0.31 -8.89
CA HIS A 16 11.11 0.33 -7.65
C HIS A 16 11.40 1.83 -7.85
N LEU A 17 12.16 2.19 -8.89
CA LEU A 17 12.44 3.58 -9.24
C LEU A 17 11.16 4.35 -9.57
N GLY A 18 10.27 3.77 -10.38
CA GLY A 18 9.00 4.38 -10.76
C GLY A 18 8.09 4.64 -9.56
N SER A 19 7.99 3.68 -8.64
CA SER A 19 7.21 3.80 -7.41
C SER A 19 7.84 4.82 -6.44
N ALA A 20 9.17 4.84 -6.30
CA ALA A 20 9.87 5.86 -5.52
C ALA A 20 9.67 7.28 -6.08
N ARG A 21 9.72 7.44 -7.42
CA ARG A 21 9.46 8.73 -8.08
C ARG A 21 8.01 9.18 -7.89
N ARG A 22 7.03 8.28 -7.97
CA ARG A 22 5.61 8.58 -7.69
C ARG A 22 5.39 9.04 -6.24
N ARG A 23 5.99 8.34 -5.26
CA ARG A 23 5.95 8.77 -3.84
C ARG A 23 6.58 10.16 -3.62
N LEU A 24 7.51 10.58 -4.48
CA LEU A 24 8.11 11.91 -4.42
C LEU A 24 7.21 12.99 -5.05
N SER A 25 6.45 12.64 -6.09
CA SER A 25 5.51 13.55 -6.77
C SER A 25 4.20 13.72 -6.03
N ASP A 26 3.74 12.69 -5.30
CA ASP A 26 2.49 12.75 -4.56
C ASP A 26 2.58 13.80 -3.44
N GLY A 27 1.87 14.90 -3.64
CA GLY A 27 1.75 15.94 -2.63
C GLY A 27 0.81 15.48 -1.53
N CYS A 28 1.32 15.27 -0.32
CA CYS A 28 0.43 15.15 0.84
C CYS A 28 -0.15 16.53 1.17
N SER A 29 -1.47 16.65 1.12
CA SER A 29 -2.19 17.82 1.63
C SER A 29 -2.17 17.83 3.16
N PHE A 30 -2.02 19.00 3.76
CA PHE A 30 -2.25 19.16 5.19
C PHE A 30 -3.76 19.18 5.44
N ASP A 31 -4.30 18.10 6.01
CA ASP A 31 -5.67 18.09 6.50
C ASP A 31 -5.73 18.85 7.83
N SER A 32 -6.40 20.01 7.81
CA SER A 32 -6.62 20.79 9.01
C SER A 32 -7.51 20.02 9.99
N PRO A 33 -7.20 20.00 11.30
CA PRO A 33 -8.06 19.41 12.32
C PRO A 33 -9.43 20.12 12.42
N LEU A 34 -9.57 21.30 11.81
CA LEU A 34 -10.83 22.04 11.78
C LEU A 34 -11.74 21.72 10.59
N LYS A 35 -11.34 20.81 9.69
CA LYS A 35 -12.10 20.47 8.46
C LYS A 35 -13.53 19.98 8.75
N GLY A 36 -13.81 19.50 9.97
CA GLY A 36 -15.15 19.07 10.43
C GLY A 36 -15.97 20.12 11.22
N PHE A 37 -15.44 21.32 11.48
CA PHE A 37 -16.10 22.33 12.34
C PHE A 37 -17.02 23.30 11.57
N THR A 38 -17.64 22.87 10.47
CA THR A 38 -18.48 23.72 9.62
C THR A 38 -19.94 23.85 10.08
N GLY A 39 -20.32 23.23 11.21
CA GLY A 39 -21.67 23.28 11.75
C GLY A 39 -21.88 24.37 12.80
N GLY A 40 -22.92 25.19 12.65
CA GLY A 40 -23.36 26.13 13.69
C GLY A 40 -23.89 25.41 14.94
N VAL A 41 -23.90 26.12 16.08
CA VAL A 41 -24.43 25.57 17.34
C VAL A 41 -25.94 25.32 17.21
N LYS A 42 -26.35 24.06 17.23
CA LYS A 42 -27.76 23.68 17.35
C LYS A 42 -28.21 23.82 18.80
N TRP A 43 -29.09 24.78 19.06
CA TRP A 43 -29.64 25.02 20.40
C TRP A 43 -30.72 24.01 20.76
N GLU A 44 -30.62 23.43 21.94
CA GLU A 44 -31.66 22.55 22.47
C GLU A 44 -32.90 23.34 22.90
N VAL A 45 -34.09 22.78 22.66
CA VAL A 45 -35.38 23.42 22.97
C VAL A 45 -35.63 23.51 24.48
N SER A 46 -35.09 22.56 25.26
CA SER A 46 -35.33 22.52 26.71
C SER A 46 -34.41 23.45 27.51
N TYR A 47 -35.01 24.22 28.42
CA TYR A 47 -34.31 25.24 29.23
C TYR A 47 -33.14 24.66 30.05
N ARG A 48 -33.33 23.51 30.72
CA ARG A 48 -32.27 22.86 31.52
C ARG A 48 -31.09 22.39 30.68
N ARG A 49 -31.31 21.90 29.44
CA ARG A 49 -30.22 21.52 28.53
C ARG A 49 -29.52 22.75 27.97
N ARG A 50 -30.26 23.83 27.71
CA ARG A 50 -29.69 25.10 27.25
C ARG A 50 -28.74 25.73 28.25
N ILE A 51 -29.07 25.69 29.55
CA ILE A 51 -28.15 26.15 30.62
C ILE A 51 -26.85 25.33 30.61
N LYS A 52 -26.93 24.00 30.46
CA LYS A 52 -25.75 23.14 30.35
C LYS A 52 -24.92 23.46 29.09
N GLN A 53 -25.56 23.70 27.96
CA GLN A 53 -24.87 24.12 26.72
C GLN A 53 -24.15 25.45 26.89
N VAL A 54 -24.77 26.44 27.53
CA VAL A 54 -24.16 27.75 27.82
C VAL A 54 -23.00 27.62 28.81
N ALA A 55 -23.14 26.79 29.85
CA ALA A 55 -22.07 26.55 30.82
C ALA A 55 -20.86 25.83 30.20
N LEU A 56 -21.07 24.96 29.22
CA LEU A 56 -20.01 24.23 28.51
C LEU A 56 -19.41 25.03 27.34
N LEU A 57 -20.07 26.09 26.88
CA LEU A 57 -19.61 26.90 25.74
C LEU A 57 -18.21 27.49 25.95
N PRO A 58 -17.86 28.09 27.11
CA PRO A 58 -16.51 28.62 27.34
C PRO A 58 -15.44 27.53 27.30
N VAL A 59 -15.77 26.34 27.79
CA VAL A 59 -14.87 25.17 27.75
C VAL A 59 -14.65 24.74 26.31
N ALA A 60 -15.72 24.59 25.53
CA ALA A 60 -15.64 24.24 24.11
C ALA A 60 -14.85 25.30 23.29
N LEU A 61 -15.10 26.59 23.54
CA LEU A 61 -14.37 27.69 22.90
C LEU A 61 -12.89 27.68 23.27
N SER A 62 -12.55 27.37 24.52
CA SER A 62 -11.16 27.23 24.97
C SER A 62 -10.45 26.09 24.25
N PHE A 63 -11.12 24.94 24.07
CA PHE A 63 -10.59 23.83 23.27
C PHE A 63 -10.37 24.22 21.80
N VAL A 64 -11.32 24.91 21.17
CA VAL A 64 -11.17 25.40 19.79
C VAL A 64 -10.00 26.37 19.69
N PHE A 65 -9.86 27.30 20.64
CA PHE A 65 -8.74 28.23 20.69
C PHE A 65 -7.40 27.50 20.82
N LEU A 66 -7.31 26.48 21.67
CA LEU A 66 -6.11 25.65 21.80
C LEU A 66 -5.76 24.92 20.49
N LEU A 67 -6.76 24.37 19.78
CA LEU A 67 -6.56 23.73 18.48
C LEU A 67 -6.05 24.72 17.41
N VAL A 68 -6.62 25.93 17.38
CA VAL A 68 -6.17 27.01 16.49
C VAL A 68 -4.74 27.45 16.83
N ALA A 69 -4.44 27.65 18.12
CA ALA A 69 -3.12 28.02 18.59
C ALA A 69 -2.06 26.94 18.31
N ALA A 70 -2.46 25.66 18.31
CA ALA A 70 -1.59 24.54 17.97
C ALA A 70 -1.37 24.36 16.46
N MET A 71 -2.19 24.98 15.59
CA MET A 71 -2.08 24.80 14.14
C MET A 71 -0.71 25.15 13.56
N PRO A 72 -0.04 26.27 13.92
CA PRO A 72 1.28 26.59 13.40
C PRO A 72 2.30 25.49 13.72
N VAL A 73 2.25 24.94 14.94
CA VAL A 73 3.14 23.86 15.38
C VAL A 73 2.85 22.57 14.60
N MET A 74 1.57 22.20 14.47
CA MET A 74 1.17 21.02 13.69
C MET A 74 1.56 21.15 12.22
N TYR A 75 1.39 22.33 11.64
CA TYR A 75 1.79 22.62 10.26
C TYR A 75 3.30 22.50 10.08
N LEU A 76 4.10 23.08 10.99
CA LEU A 76 5.56 22.96 10.95
C LEU A 76 6.00 21.51 11.12
N ALA A 77 5.40 20.75 12.04
CA ALA A 77 5.67 19.33 12.22
C ALA A 77 5.34 18.52 10.95
N HIS A 78 4.19 18.80 10.33
CA HIS A 78 3.81 18.20 9.06
C HIS A 78 4.82 18.53 7.95
N ARG A 79 5.22 19.80 7.79
CA ARG A 79 6.23 20.23 6.82
C ARG A 79 7.57 19.54 7.08
N TRP A 80 7.98 19.41 8.34
CA TRP A 80 9.20 18.69 8.71
C TRP A 80 9.12 17.22 8.33
N ALA A 81 8.01 16.55 8.64
CA ALA A 81 7.77 15.17 8.25
C ALA A 81 7.80 14.99 6.72
N LEU A 82 7.24 15.92 5.95
CA LEU A 82 7.33 15.91 4.48
C LEU A 82 8.78 16.06 3.99
N ILE A 83 9.54 16.99 4.58
CA ILE A 83 10.96 17.17 4.22
C ILE A 83 11.75 15.88 4.51
N GLN A 84 11.52 15.25 5.67
CA GLN A 84 12.18 14.00 6.04
C GLN A 84 11.81 12.86 5.09
N ARG A 85 10.53 12.71 4.76
CA ARG A 85 10.06 11.73 3.76
C ARG A 85 10.70 11.96 2.41
N LYS A 86 10.68 13.20 1.89
CA LYS A 86 11.34 13.55 0.61
C LYS A 86 12.83 13.25 0.63
N ARG A 87 13.54 13.61 1.71
CA ARG A 87 14.97 13.30 1.86
C ARG A 87 15.23 11.80 1.87
N LYS A 88 14.37 11.01 2.53
CA LYS A 88 14.45 9.54 2.54
C LYS A 88 14.26 8.98 1.12
N THR A 89 13.21 9.38 0.42
CA THR A 89 12.92 8.93 -0.95
C THR A 89 14.02 9.35 -1.93
N VAL A 90 14.57 10.56 -1.82
CA VAL A 90 15.70 11.00 -2.66
C VAL A 90 16.95 10.17 -2.39
N LYS A 91 17.24 9.83 -1.13
CA LYS A 91 18.34 8.93 -0.80
C LYS A 91 18.12 7.52 -1.37
N GLU A 92 16.90 7.00 -1.29
CA GLU A 92 16.50 5.71 -1.85
C GLU A 92 16.69 5.69 -3.38
N ILE A 93 16.19 6.72 -4.09
CA ILE A 93 16.40 6.86 -5.54
C ILE A 93 17.89 6.92 -5.87
N ARG A 94 18.67 7.72 -5.14
CA ARG A 94 20.13 7.81 -5.38
C ARG A 94 20.85 6.50 -5.08
N ALA A 95 20.40 5.72 -4.11
CA ALA A 95 20.97 4.40 -3.84
C ALA A 95 20.69 3.47 -5.03
N LEU A 96 19.41 3.37 -5.43
CA LEU A 96 18.97 2.58 -6.57
C LEU A 96 19.63 3.00 -7.91
N GLU A 97 19.93 4.28 -8.09
CA GLU A 97 20.62 4.81 -9.28
C GLU A 97 22.15 4.63 -9.23
N LYS A 98 22.76 4.62 -8.04
CA LYS A 98 24.21 4.44 -7.86
C LYS A 98 24.66 3.00 -7.80
N GLU A 99 23.75 2.07 -7.53
CA GLU A 99 24.05 0.65 -7.59
C GLU A 99 24.26 0.23 -9.05
N ASP A 100 25.50 0.40 -9.51
CA ASP A 100 26.05 -0.13 -10.76
C ASP A 100 25.97 -1.67 -10.72
N GLN A 101 24.82 -2.21 -11.13
CA GLN A 101 24.53 -3.60 -11.50
C GLN A 101 25.26 -4.75 -10.73
N PRO A 102 25.28 -4.81 -9.38
CA PRO A 102 25.86 -5.98 -8.69
C PRO A 102 24.87 -7.17 -8.56
N TRP A 103 23.60 -7.01 -8.95
CA TRP A 103 22.47 -7.85 -8.53
C TRP A 103 22.03 -8.94 -9.50
N MET A 104 22.81 -9.27 -10.52
CA MET A 104 22.44 -10.37 -11.43
C MET A 104 22.71 -11.75 -10.81
N ASP A 105 22.55 -11.88 -9.49
CA ASP A 105 22.53 -13.17 -8.86
C ASP A 105 21.14 -13.76 -9.07
N VAL A 106 21.12 -14.78 -9.91
CA VAL A 106 19.89 -15.45 -10.33
C VAL A 106 19.77 -16.68 -9.45
N PRO A 107 18.61 -16.90 -8.80
CA PRO A 107 18.46 -18.08 -7.96
C PRO A 107 18.68 -19.37 -8.76
N ASP A 108 19.38 -20.33 -8.17
CA ASP A 108 19.68 -21.63 -8.81
C ASP A 108 18.39 -22.38 -9.22
N LYS A 109 17.33 -22.18 -8.44
CA LYS A 109 16.01 -22.77 -8.70
C LYS A 109 15.22 -21.85 -9.62
N LYS A 110 14.92 -22.37 -10.81
CA LYS A 110 14.10 -21.70 -11.83
C LYS A 110 12.60 -21.70 -11.53
N VAL A 111 12.23 -21.21 -10.35
CA VAL A 111 10.85 -21.15 -9.86
C VAL A 111 10.46 -19.68 -9.69
N LEU A 112 9.26 -19.33 -10.13
CA LEU A 112 8.78 -17.94 -10.09
C LEU A 112 8.85 -17.33 -8.68
N GLU A 113 8.40 -18.06 -7.66
CA GLU A 113 8.49 -17.65 -6.25
C GLU A 113 9.92 -17.36 -5.82
N HIS A 114 10.91 -18.17 -6.25
CA HIS A 114 12.31 -17.95 -5.90
C HIS A 114 12.87 -16.69 -6.54
N LEU A 115 12.59 -16.47 -7.83
CA LEU A 115 12.98 -15.25 -8.52
C LEU A 115 12.31 -14.03 -7.87
N TRP A 116 11.04 -14.17 -7.50
CA TRP A 116 10.30 -13.10 -6.83
C TRP A 116 10.85 -12.82 -5.44
N ALA A 117 11.21 -13.85 -4.66
CA ALA A 117 11.80 -13.70 -3.33
C ALA A 117 13.15 -12.96 -3.32
N HIS A 118 13.88 -13.00 -4.42
CA HIS A 118 15.15 -12.29 -4.55
C HIS A 118 15.00 -10.88 -5.13
N HIS A 119 14.13 -10.71 -6.13
CA HIS A 119 14.12 -9.52 -6.97
C HIS A 119 12.75 -8.87 -7.09
N GLY A 120 11.71 -9.39 -6.45
CA GLY A 120 10.36 -8.85 -6.50
C GLY A 120 10.16 -7.61 -5.62
N LEU A 121 8.98 -7.02 -5.69
CA LEU A 121 8.61 -5.86 -4.87
C LEU A 121 8.23 -6.31 -3.45
N HIS A 122 9.21 -6.47 -2.57
CA HIS A 122 9.00 -6.78 -1.16
C HIS A 122 8.68 -5.51 -0.32
N ALA A 123 7.83 -5.67 0.70
CA ALA A 123 7.47 -4.67 1.73
C ALA A 123 6.38 -3.61 1.42
N ASP A 124 5.96 -2.95 2.52
CA ASP A 124 4.80 -2.04 2.74
C ASP A 124 4.79 -0.73 1.95
N GLY A 125 5.69 -0.57 0.98
CA GLY A 125 5.85 0.66 0.20
C GLY A 125 5.24 0.64 -1.20
N HIS A 126 4.82 -0.54 -1.67
CA HIS A 126 4.34 -0.75 -3.03
C HIS A 126 2.86 -1.09 -3.04
N ASN A 127 2.11 -0.46 -3.95
CA ASN A 127 0.70 -0.75 -4.13
C ASN A 127 0.54 -2.20 -4.65
N ILE A 128 -0.52 -2.87 -4.21
CA ILE A 128 -0.86 -4.23 -4.66
C ILE A 128 -1.01 -4.31 -6.18
N ASP A 129 -1.57 -3.29 -6.82
CA ASP A 129 -1.71 -3.25 -8.27
C ASP A 129 -0.33 -3.20 -8.97
N GLU A 130 0.65 -2.51 -8.39
CA GLU A 130 2.03 -2.49 -8.94
C GLU A 130 2.66 -3.89 -8.88
N LYS A 131 2.40 -4.62 -7.79
CA LYS A 131 2.88 -6.00 -7.62
C LYS A 131 2.24 -6.93 -8.64
N ILE A 132 0.92 -6.86 -8.81
CA ILE A 132 0.17 -7.65 -9.78
C ILE A 132 0.64 -7.34 -11.22
N GLU A 133 0.80 -6.06 -11.55
CA GLU A 133 1.27 -5.62 -12.87
C GLU A 133 2.69 -6.12 -13.16
N LEU A 134 3.61 -6.01 -12.19
CA LEU A 134 4.97 -6.55 -12.35
C LEU A 134 4.96 -8.07 -12.49
N LEU A 135 4.20 -8.77 -11.65
CA LEU A 135 4.07 -10.23 -11.72
C LEU A 135 3.53 -10.68 -13.08
N ASN A 136 2.56 -9.96 -13.65
CA ASN A 136 2.04 -10.24 -14.99
C ASN A 136 3.11 -10.05 -16.06
N ARG A 137 3.89 -8.96 -16.01
CA ARG A 137 5.02 -8.75 -16.93
C ARG A 137 6.08 -9.83 -16.80
N TRP A 138 6.34 -10.31 -15.59
CA TRP A 138 7.26 -11.42 -15.36
C TRP A 138 6.76 -12.73 -15.96
N VAL A 139 5.48 -13.07 -15.76
CA VAL A 139 4.90 -14.27 -16.36
C VAL A 139 4.96 -14.21 -17.89
N ILE A 140 4.63 -13.06 -18.50
CA ILE A 140 4.77 -12.84 -19.94
C ILE A 140 6.23 -13.04 -20.39
N THR A 141 7.18 -12.46 -19.66
CA THR A 141 8.61 -12.52 -20.02
C THR A 141 9.17 -13.94 -19.91
N LEU A 142 8.83 -14.66 -18.84
CA LEU A 142 9.35 -15.99 -18.54
C LEU A 142 8.66 -17.06 -19.41
N TYR A 143 7.33 -17.05 -19.47
CA TYR A 143 6.52 -18.13 -20.02
C TYR A 143 5.79 -17.77 -21.32
N GLY A 144 5.72 -16.49 -21.69
CA GLY A 144 5.03 -16.01 -22.89
C GLY A 144 3.62 -15.49 -22.62
N GLN A 145 3.10 -14.73 -23.60
CA GLN A 145 1.79 -14.07 -23.50
C GLN A 145 0.64 -15.08 -23.35
N GLU A 146 0.65 -16.18 -24.09
CA GLU A 146 -0.41 -17.21 -24.06
C GLU A 146 -0.60 -17.79 -22.65
N VAL A 147 0.50 -18.03 -21.93
CA VAL A 147 0.45 -18.54 -20.55
C VAL A 147 -0.12 -17.50 -19.59
N ALA A 148 0.28 -16.23 -19.76
CA ALA A 148 -0.22 -15.13 -18.94
C ALA A 148 -1.74 -14.93 -19.13
N ASP A 149 -2.21 -14.97 -20.38
CA ASP A 149 -3.63 -14.83 -20.73
C ASP A 149 -4.45 -16.00 -20.17
N ALA A 150 -3.93 -17.23 -20.27
CA ALA A 150 -4.59 -18.42 -19.72
C ALA A 150 -4.73 -18.37 -18.20
N HIS A 151 -3.74 -17.78 -17.49
CA HIS A 151 -3.78 -17.72 -16.03
C HIS A 151 -4.51 -16.47 -15.52
N SER A 152 -4.65 -15.39 -16.28
CA SER A 152 -5.37 -14.16 -15.87
C SER A 152 -5.08 -13.74 -14.41
N ILE A 153 -3.87 -13.25 -14.16
CA ILE A 153 -3.34 -13.02 -12.80
C ILE A 153 -4.27 -12.15 -11.94
N LYS A 154 -4.85 -11.09 -12.52
CA LYS A 154 -5.77 -10.19 -11.80
C LYS A 154 -7.04 -10.92 -11.35
N ALA A 155 -7.64 -11.73 -12.23
CA ALA A 155 -8.84 -12.49 -11.89
C ALA A 155 -8.57 -13.51 -10.77
N GLN A 156 -7.43 -14.19 -10.81
CA GLN A 156 -7.04 -15.11 -9.74
C GLN A 156 -6.80 -14.41 -8.41
N PHE A 157 -6.17 -13.22 -8.43
CA PHE A 157 -5.99 -12.41 -7.23
C PHE A 157 -7.34 -12.02 -6.61
N ASP A 158 -8.26 -11.52 -7.42
CA ASP A 158 -9.59 -11.09 -6.96
C ASP A 158 -10.40 -12.29 -6.43
N GLU A 159 -10.30 -13.46 -7.06
CA GLU A 159 -10.94 -14.71 -6.61
C GLU A 159 -10.41 -15.16 -5.23
N ILE A 160 -9.08 -15.11 -5.02
CA ILE A 160 -8.48 -15.44 -3.72
C ILE A 160 -9.00 -14.48 -2.64
N GLY A 161 -9.02 -13.17 -2.93
CA GLY A 161 -9.54 -12.18 -2.01
C GLY A 161 -11.01 -12.42 -1.65
N LEU A 162 -11.84 -12.73 -2.65
CA LEU A 162 -13.26 -13.04 -2.44
C LEU A 162 -13.45 -14.28 -1.57
N LYS A 163 -12.70 -15.36 -1.81
CA LYS A 163 -12.75 -16.59 -1.02
C LYS A 163 -12.35 -16.36 0.44
N GLN A 164 -11.31 -15.56 0.67
CA GLN A 164 -10.88 -15.20 2.03
C GLN A 164 -11.93 -14.35 2.76
N LEU A 165 -12.60 -13.44 2.05
CA LEU A 165 -13.70 -12.64 2.59
C LEU A 165 -14.91 -13.51 2.93
N GLU A 166 -15.28 -14.41 2.02
CA GLU A 166 -16.42 -15.33 2.19
C GLU A 166 -16.19 -16.29 3.36
N ALA A 167 -14.98 -16.81 3.52
CA ALA A 167 -14.61 -17.67 4.65
C ALA A 167 -14.71 -16.95 6.01
N ASN A 168 -14.56 -15.62 6.04
CA ASN A 168 -14.70 -14.79 7.24
C ASN A 168 -16.06 -14.07 7.33
N ARG A 169 -17.01 -14.39 6.45
CA ARG A 169 -18.26 -13.64 6.34
C ARG A 169 -19.05 -13.64 7.64
N GLY A 170 -19.20 -14.80 8.30
CA GLY A 170 -19.94 -14.90 9.56
C GLY A 170 -19.36 -14.01 10.65
N TYR A 171 -18.03 -13.99 10.80
CA TYR A 171 -17.35 -13.10 11.75
C TYR A 171 -17.63 -11.62 11.45
N TYR A 172 -17.55 -11.19 10.18
CA TYR A 172 -17.82 -9.80 9.80
C TYR A 172 -19.31 -9.41 9.88
N GLU A 173 -20.22 -10.38 9.77
CA GLU A 173 -21.66 -10.20 9.96
C GLU A 173 -22.09 -10.30 11.43
N GLY A 174 -21.15 -10.50 12.37
CA GLY A 174 -21.42 -10.54 13.81
C GLY A 174 -21.99 -11.87 14.32
N GLN A 175 -21.81 -12.95 13.56
CA GLN A 175 -22.10 -14.32 13.99
C GLN A 175 -20.99 -14.81 14.95
N GLU A 176 -21.25 -15.86 15.74
CA GLU A 176 -20.26 -16.47 16.66
C GLU A 176 -19.16 -17.28 15.93
N ASP A 177 -18.88 -16.93 14.67
CA ASP A 177 -17.82 -17.55 13.88
C ASP A 177 -16.46 -16.97 14.25
N SER A 178 -15.44 -17.83 14.29
CA SER A 178 -14.07 -17.41 14.56
C SER A 178 -13.47 -16.67 13.36
N HIS A 179 -12.67 -15.64 13.63
CA HIS A 179 -11.89 -14.97 12.59
C HIS A 179 -10.72 -15.85 12.15
N ILE A 180 -10.68 -16.17 10.86
CA ILE A 180 -9.61 -16.96 10.24
C ILE A 180 -8.55 -16.00 9.68
N HIS A 181 -7.31 -16.19 10.11
CA HIS A 181 -6.16 -15.45 9.58
C HIS A 181 -5.58 -16.15 8.34
N PHE A 182 -5.64 -15.46 7.20
CA PHE A 182 -5.05 -15.92 5.94
C PHE A 182 -3.71 -15.22 5.67
N ALA A 183 -2.85 -15.87 4.87
CA ALA A 183 -1.75 -15.18 4.22
C ALA A 183 -2.28 -14.10 3.26
N SER A 184 -1.43 -13.14 2.88
CA SER A 184 -1.86 -12.09 1.95
C SER A 184 -2.36 -12.72 0.63
N PRO A 185 -3.41 -12.16 0.00
CA PRO A 185 -3.90 -12.68 -1.28
C PRO A 185 -2.82 -12.76 -2.36
N PHE A 186 -1.85 -11.85 -2.32
CA PHE A 186 -0.71 -11.84 -3.25
C PHE A 186 0.25 -13.00 -3.00
N ASP A 187 0.60 -13.29 -1.74
CA ASP A 187 1.49 -14.41 -1.43
C ASP A 187 0.83 -15.75 -1.80
N ALA A 188 -0.48 -15.86 -1.54
CA ALA A 188 -1.27 -17.02 -1.96
C ALA A 188 -1.29 -17.17 -3.49
N LEU A 189 -1.45 -16.06 -4.23
CA LEU A 189 -1.37 -16.05 -5.69
C LEU A 189 0.02 -16.49 -6.19
N LEU A 190 1.09 -15.93 -5.63
CA LEU A 190 2.46 -16.25 -6.04
C LEU A 190 2.79 -17.74 -5.79
N ALA A 191 2.38 -18.27 -4.65
CA ALA A 191 2.54 -19.68 -4.32
C ALA A 191 1.73 -20.59 -5.26
N LYS A 192 0.48 -20.20 -5.57
CA LYS A 192 -0.37 -20.94 -6.52
C LYS A 192 0.26 -20.98 -7.92
N LEU A 193 0.65 -19.82 -8.46
CA LEU A 193 1.31 -19.74 -9.77
C LEU A 193 2.61 -20.54 -9.81
N SER A 194 3.40 -20.51 -8.74
CA SER A 194 4.67 -21.24 -8.68
C SER A 194 4.50 -22.76 -8.60
N LYS A 195 3.32 -23.22 -8.19
CA LYS A 195 2.95 -24.65 -8.20
C LYS A 195 2.37 -25.08 -9.54
N GLU A 196 1.61 -24.22 -10.21
CA GLU A 196 0.94 -24.50 -11.48
C GLU A 196 1.88 -24.36 -12.69
N LEU A 197 2.80 -23.40 -12.64
CA LEU A 197 3.75 -23.14 -13.71
C LEU A 197 4.98 -24.05 -13.58
N PRO A 198 5.48 -24.61 -14.69
CA PRO A 198 6.71 -25.39 -14.67
C PRO A 198 7.92 -24.48 -14.39
N ALA A 199 9.08 -25.08 -14.20
CA ALA A 199 10.33 -24.31 -14.16
C ALA A 199 10.47 -23.48 -15.45
N TYR A 200 10.75 -22.19 -15.30
CA TYR A 200 10.89 -21.31 -16.46
C TYR A 200 12.17 -21.66 -17.26
N GLN A 201 12.16 -21.36 -18.57
CA GLN A 201 13.26 -21.71 -19.48
C GLN A 201 14.36 -20.64 -19.49
#